data_AF-A0A2X5NQB1-F1
#
_entry.id   AF-A0A2X5NQB1-F1
#
_cell.length_a   1.000
_cell.length_b   1.000
_cell.length_c   1.000
_cell.angle_alpha   90.00
_cell.angle_beta   90.00
_cell.angle_gamma   90.00
#
_symmetry.space_group_name_H-M   'P 1'
#
loop_
_entity.id
_entity.type
_entity.pdbx_description
1 polymer ?
#
loop_
_entity_poly.entity_id
_entity_poly.type
_entity_poly.pdbx_seq_one_letter_code
_entity_poly.pdbx_strand_id
1 'polypeptide(L)'
;MITFITTDDVDTTLGSTWADASAKAKAVLMANTWLNGASLRLPHDRVTHELIIPDDVKVAGAYVALAAANNGLYQQKTDSGAILSKSVDANGVSVSKTFADLYANSASLLDSNLQLAMAMLKPYGLSTSQIRIVRG
;
A
#
# COMPACT_ATOMS: atom_id res chain seq x y z
N MET A 1 -17.36 -6.48 6.55
CA MET A 1 -16.26 -5.57 6.16
C MET A 1 -16.42 -4.31 6.99
N ILE A 2 -15.36 -3.86 7.66
CA ILE A 2 -15.36 -2.57 8.36
C ILE A 2 -15.24 -1.45 7.33
N THR A 3 -16.08 -0.43 7.43
CA THR A 3 -15.95 0.80 6.64
C THR A 3 -15.04 1.75 7.39
N PHE A 4 -13.83 1.97 6.88
CA PHE A 4 -12.87 2.89 7.48
C PHE A 4 -13.02 4.31 6.97
N ILE A 5 -13.33 4.44 5.67
CA ILE A 5 -13.48 5.72 4.98
C ILE A 5 -14.66 5.68 4.00
N THR A 6 -15.29 6.83 3.80
CA THR A 6 -16.28 7.11 2.76
C THR A 6 -15.70 8.05 1.70
N THR A 7 -16.39 8.22 0.57
CA THR A 7 -15.99 9.23 -0.44
C THR A 7 -15.94 10.64 0.13
N ASP A 8 -16.85 10.96 1.06
CA ASP A 8 -16.94 12.29 1.66
C ASP A 8 -15.77 12.54 2.62
N ASP A 9 -15.33 11.52 3.36
CA ASP A 9 -14.13 11.60 4.20
C ASP A 9 -12.88 11.86 3.36
N VAL A 10 -12.76 11.18 2.21
CA VAL A 10 -11.63 11.36 1.29
C VAL A 10 -11.68 12.73 0.62
N ASP A 11 -12.86 13.19 0.20
CA ASP A 11 -13.05 14.54 -0.36
C ASP A 11 -12.71 15.64 0.66
N THR A 12 -13.03 15.42 1.94
CA THR A 12 -12.68 16.35 3.03
C THR A 12 -11.17 16.35 3.30
N THR A 13 -10.51 15.19 3.17
CA THR A 13 -9.07 15.05 3.46
C THR A 13 -8.18 15.53 2.32
N LEU A 14 -8.52 15.19 1.07
CA LEU A 14 -7.69 15.41 -0.12
C LEU A 14 -8.24 16.47 -1.08
N GLY A 15 -9.47 16.95 -0.85
CA GLY A 15 -10.21 17.81 -1.77
C GLY A 15 -10.92 17.00 -2.86
N SER A 16 -12.04 17.51 -3.38
CA SER A 16 -12.93 16.79 -4.30
C SER A 16 -12.33 16.39 -5.66
N THR A 17 -11.12 16.85 -5.99
CA THR A 17 -10.43 16.60 -7.27
C THR A 17 -9.43 15.44 -7.23
N TRP A 18 -9.39 14.66 -6.14
CA TRP A 18 -8.42 13.57 -5.96
C TRP A 18 -8.57 12.41 -6.97
N ALA A 19 -9.76 12.23 -7.54
CA ALA A 19 -10.04 11.24 -8.58
C ALA A 19 -11.31 11.60 -9.36
N ASP A 20 -11.47 10.99 -10.54
CA ASP A 20 -12.70 11.07 -11.33
C ASP A 20 -13.90 10.55 -10.54
N ALA A 21 -15.05 11.24 -10.64
CA ALA A 21 -16.25 10.92 -9.88
C ALA A 21 -16.73 9.47 -10.08
N SER A 22 -16.57 8.90 -11.28
CA SER A 22 -16.91 7.52 -11.61
C SER A 22 -15.95 6.48 -10.98
N ALA A 23 -14.73 6.89 -10.64
CA ALA A 23 -13.70 6.03 -10.06
C ALA A 23 -13.68 6.08 -8.52
N LYS A 24 -14.17 7.16 -7.90
CA LYS A 24 -14.14 7.37 -6.45
C LYS A 24 -14.73 6.22 -5.65
N ALA A 25 -15.94 5.79 -6.01
CA ALA A 25 -16.63 4.71 -5.29
C ALA A 25 -15.84 3.39 -5.33
N LYS A 26 -15.27 3.06 -6.49
CA LYS A 26 -14.42 1.87 -6.66
C LYS A 26 -13.12 1.99 -5.85
N ALA A 27 -12.47 3.15 -5.89
CA ALA A 27 -11.23 3.39 -5.17
C ALA A 27 -11.42 3.32 -3.64
N VAL A 28 -12.51 3.87 -3.11
CA VAL A 28 -12.87 3.76 -1.68
C VAL A 28 -13.17 2.32 -1.29
N LEU A 29 -13.88 1.56 -2.12
CA LEU A 29 -14.12 0.14 -1.88
C LEU A 29 -12.81 -0.66 -1.83
N MET A 30 -11.89 -0.41 -2.76
CA MET A 30 -10.58 -1.04 -2.80
C MET A 30 -9.76 -0.69 -1.54
N ALA A 31 -9.76 0.58 -1.13
CA ALA A 31 -9.06 1.01 0.07
C ALA A 31 -9.60 0.36 1.35
N ASN A 32 -10.93 0.34 1.54
CA ASN A 32 -11.56 -0.34 2.66
C ASN A 32 -11.23 -1.85 2.64
N THR A 33 -11.28 -2.48 1.47
CA THR A 33 -10.91 -3.90 1.32
C THR A 33 -9.47 -4.16 1.75
N TRP A 34 -8.53 -3.31 1.32
CA TRP A 34 -7.12 -3.40 1.69
C TRP A 34 -6.89 -3.21 3.19
N LEU A 35 -7.55 -2.21 3.80
CA LEU A 35 -7.47 -1.96 5.25
C LEU A 35 -8.06 -3.10 6.09
N ASN A 36 -9.13 -3.75 5.62
CA ASN A 36 -9.66 -4.96 6.27
C ASN A 36 -8.66 -6.12 6.20
N GLY A 37 -7.93 -6.27 5.08
CA GLY A 37 -6.87 -7.28 4.92
C GLY A 37 -5.60 -6.98 5.74
N ALA A 38 -5.35 -5.70 6.04
CA ALA A 38 -4.18 -5.24 6.79
C ALA A 38 -4.14 -5.71 8.26
N SER A 39 -5.23 -6.29 8.78
CA SER A 39 -5.31 -6.85 10.15
C SER A 39 -4.85 -5.86 11.23
N LEU A 40 -5.31 -4.61 11.12
CA LEU A 40 -4.94 -3.52 12.02
C LEU A 40 -5.46 -3.77 13.44
N ARG A 41 -4.64 -3.46 14.44
CA ARG A 41 -4.98 -3.46 15.86
C ARG A 41 -5.48 -2.08 16.25
N LEU A 42 -6.77 -1.87 16.04
CA LEU A 42 -7.42 -0.62 16.40
C LEU A 42 -7.83 -0.59 17.88
N PRO A 43 -7.89 0.60 18.48
CA PRO A 43 -8.46 0.76 19.80
C PRO A 43 -9.96 0.43 19.80
N HIS A 44 -10.43 -0.08 20.94
CA HIS A 44 -11.85 -0.28 21.20
C HIS A 44 -12.29 0.62 22.34
N ASP A 45 -13.53 1.09 22.29
CA ASP A 45 -14.16 1.76 23.41
C ASP A 45 -14.25 0.80 24.60
N ARG A 46 -13.84 1.24 25.79
CA ARG A 46 -13.78 0.38 26.98
C ARG A 46 -15.16 0.05 27.57
N VAL A 47 -16.17 0.83 27.21
CA VAL A 47 -17.53 0.73 27.74
C VAL A 47 -18.43 0.05 26.71
N THR A 48 -18.47 0.56 25.48
CA THR A 48 -19.33 0.04 24.42
C THR A 48 -18.72 -1.14 23.67
N HIS A 49 -17.41 -1.41 23.85
CA HIS A 49 -16.65 -2.40 23.10
C HIS A 49 -16.63 -2.16 21.57
N GLU A 50 -17.08 -0.98 21.14
CA GLU A 50 -17.11 -0.60 19.73
C GLU A 50 -15.70 -0.29 19.21
N LEU A 51 -15.51 -0.53 17.92
CA LEU A 51 -14.26 -0.24 17.23
C LEU A 51 -14.12 1.28 17.05
N ILE A 52 -13.04 1.86 17.58
CA ILE A 52 -12.71 3.26 17.35
C ILE A 52 -11.71 3.32 16.21
N ILE A 53 -12.07 4.01 15.13
CA ILE A 53 -11.19 4.26 13.99
C ILE A 53 -10.48 5.60 14.20
N PRO A 54 -9.17 5.60 14.53
CA PRO A 54 -8.42 6.84 14.75
C PRO A 54 -8.35 7.66 13.46
N ASP A 55 -8.23 8.98 13.61
CA ASP A 55 -8.15 9.88 12.44
C ASP A 55 -6.92 9.59 11.57
N ASP A 56 -5.80 9.19 12.15
CA ASP A 56 -4.61 8.75 11.38
C ASP A 56 -4.93 7.59 10.44
N VAL A 57 -5.80 6.65 10.86
CA VAL A 57 -6.21 5.49 10.05
C VAL A 57 -7.15 5.95 8.93
N LYS A 58 -8.01 6.94 9.18
CA LYS A 58 -8.85 7.54 8.14
C LYS A 58 -8.02 8.27 7.09
N VAL A 59 -7.06 9.08 7.53
CA VAL A 59 -6.14 9.81 6.64
C VAL A 59 -5.30 8.81 5.83
N ALA A 60 -4.76 7.77 6.47
CA ALA A 60 -4.08 6.69 5.77
C ALA A 60 -5.00 6.03 4.73
N GLY A 61 -6.25 5.74 5.09
CA GLY A 61 -7.25 5.20 4.17
C GLY A 61 -7.51 6.10 2.97
N ALA A 62 -7.54 7.43 3.15
CA ALA A 62 -7.68 8.38 2.05
C ALA A 62 -6.51 8.30 1.06
N TYR A 63 -5.28 8.20 1.56
CA TYR A 63 -4.10 7.99 0.70
C TYR A 63 -4.08 6.62 0.01
N VAL A 64 -4.60 5.57 0.68
CA VAL A 64 -4.81 4.25 0.05
C VAL A 64 -5.85 4.34 -1.08
N ALA A 65 -6.93 5.12 -0.90
CA ALA A 65 -7.94 5.34 -1.94
C ALA A 65 -7.36 6.13 -3.11
N LEU A 66 -6.53 7.16 -2.85
CA LEU A 66 -5.80 7.87 -3.90
C LEU A 66 -4.88 6.93 -4.69
N ALA A 67 -4.11 6.09 -4.00
CA ALA A 67 -3.29 5.06 -4.64
C ALA A 67 -4.15 4.07 -5.45
N ALA A 68 -5.37 3.72 -4.99
CA ALA A 68 -6.29 2.87 -5.73
C ALA A 68 -6.83 3.54 -7.00
N ALA A 69 -7.19 4.82 -6.94
CA ALA A 69 -7.63 5.60 -8.10
C ALA A 69 -6.53 5.72 -9.16
N ASN A 70 -5.28 5.88 -8.72
CA ASN A 70 -4.10 5.88 -9.59
C ASN A 70 -3.68 4.47 -10.07
N ASN A 71 -4.50 3.45 -9.80
CA ASN A 71 -4.24 2.03 -10.08
C ASN A 71 -3.01 1.45 -9.34
N GLY A 72 -2.38 2.16 -8.40
CA GLY A 72 -1.17 1.73 -7.70
C GLY A 72 -1.38 0.75 -6.54
N LEU A 73 -2.62 0.58 -6.03
CA LEU A 73 -2.88 -0.17 -4.80
C LEU A 73 -2.64 -1.69 -4.90
N TYR A 74 -3.04 -2.31 -6.01
CA TYR A 74 -2.86 -3.75 -6.25
C TYR A 74 -1.91 -4.05 -7.40
N GLN A 75 -1.21 -3.02 -7.89
CA GLN A 75 -0.14 -3.27 -8.85
C GLN A 75 0.98 -4.03 -8.14
N GLN A 76 1.05 -5.34 -8.40
CA GLN A 76 2.34 -6.02 -8.36
C GLN A 76 3.21 -5.31 -9.38
N LYS A 77 4.22 -4.54 -8.95
CA LYS A 77 5.26 -4.15 -9.89
C LYS A 77 5.92 -5.44 -10.36
N THR A 78 5.61 -5.81 -11.61
CA THR A 78 6.18 -6.95 -12.34
C THR A 78 7.71 -6.88 -12.37
N ASP A 79 8.31 -5.73 -12.04
CA ASP A 79 9.74 -5.55 -11.82
C ASP A 79 10.23 -5.96 -10.42
N SER A 80 9.54 -6.87 -9.74
CA SER A 80 10.15 -7.65 -8.66
C SER A 80 11.03 -8.80 -9.22
N GLY A 81 11.17 -8.91 -10.55
CA GLY A 81 12.07 -9.88 -11.18
C GLY A 81 12.00 -10.00 -12.72
N ALA A 82 11.52 -8.99 -13.46
CA ALA A 82 11.32 -9.10 -14.91
C ALA A 82 12.44 -8.50 -15.80
N ILE A 83 13.66 -8.36 -15.28
CA ILE A 83 14.87 -8.37 -16.12
C ILE A 83 15.83 -9.42 -15.55
N LEU A 84 15.46 -10.70 -15.70
CA LEU A 84 16.44 -11.78 -15.77
C LEU A 84 17.25 -11.56 -17.06
N SER A 85 18.38 -10.86 -16.93
CA SER A 85 19.44 -10.72 -17.94
C SER A 85 19.00 -10.27 -19.34
N LYS A 86 19.29 -9.01 -19.70
CA LYS A 86 19.69 -8.72 -21.08
C LYS A 86 21.21 -8.75 -21.11
N SER A 87 21.78 -9.96 -21.23
CA SER A 87 23.18 -10.07 -21.63
C SER A 87 23.25 -9.64 -23.08
N VAL A 88 24.02 -8.61 -23.37
CA VAL A 88 24.53 -8.40 -24.72
C VAL A 88 25.96 -8.90 -24.66
N ASP A 89 26.19 -10.09 -25.22
CA ASP A 89 27.55 -10.59 -25.44
C ASP A 89 28.21 -9.72 -26.51
N ALA A 90 28.86 -8.65 -26.04
CA ALA A 90 29.76 -7.84 -26.84
C ALA A 90 31.13 -7.89 -26.17
N ASN A 91 31.97 -8.81 -26.65
CA ASN A 91 33.43 -8.80 -26.57
C ASN A 91 34.05 -8.17 -25.30
N GLY A 92 34.11 -8.95 -24.22
CA GLY A 92 35.33 -8.98 -23.40
C GLY A 92 35.50 -7.93 -22.30
N VAL A 93 34.43 -7.29 -21.80
CA VAL A 93 34.52 -6.50 -20.55
C VAL A 93 33.39 -6.91 -19.60
N SER A 94 33.69 -7.86 -18.73
CA SER A 94 32.80 -8.24 -17.62
C SER A 94 32.90 -7.19 -16.53
N VAL A 95 31.85 -6.37 -16.39
CA VAL A 95 31.70 -5.48 -15.23
C VAL A 95 30.82 -6.21 -14.20
N SER A 96 31.44 -6.92 -13.28
CA SER A 96 30.77 -7.45 -12.09
C SER A 96 30.49 -6.31 -11.12
N LYS A 97 29.32 -5.68 -11.22
CA LYS A 97 28.78 -4.90 -10.11
C LYS A 97 28.02 -5.88 -9.21
N THR A 98 28.72 -6.40 -8.21
CA THR A 98 28.11 -7.08 -7.06
C THR A 98 27.30 -6.02 -6.30
N PHE A 99 26.02 -5.89 -6.63
CA PHE A 99 25.12 -5.14 -5.78
C PHE A 99 24.83 -5.99 -4.55
N ALA A 100 25.01 -5.38 -3.39
CA ALA A 100 24.58 -5.92 -2.11
C ALA A 100 23.21 -6.58 -2.28
N ASP A 101 23.06 -7.74 -1.66
CA ASP A 101 21.81 -8.47 -1.47
C ASP A 101 20.78 -7.53 -0.82
N LEU A 102 20.22 -6.63 -1.63
CA LEU A 102 19.02 -5.91 -1.33
C LEU A 102 17.96 -6.98 -1.53
N TYR A 103 17.67 -7.70 -0.44
CA TYR A 103 16.29 -7.98 -0.10
C TYR A 103 15.50 -6.74 -0.49
N ALA A 104 14.89 -6.79 -1.67
CA ALA A 104 14.13 -5.70 -2.21
C ALA A 104 12.96 -5.57 -1.25
N ASN A 105 13.13 -4.71 -0.24
CA ASN A 105 12.08 -4.27 0.64
C ASN A 105 11.04 -3.70 -0.30
N SER A 106 10.03 -4.51 -0.61
CA SER A 106 9.07 -4.29 -1.69
C SER A 106 8.27 -3.00 -1.49
N ALA A 107 8.41 -2.36 -0.32
CA ALA A 107 7.91 -1.04 0.02
C ALA A 107 8.46 0.08 -0.89
N SER A 108 9.72 0.05 -1.31
CA SER A 108 10.31 1.08 -2.20
C SER A 108 9.68 1.08 -3.61
N LEU A 109 9.14 -0.07 -4.03
CA LEU A 109 8.46 -0.24 -5.31
C LEU A 109 7.00 0.23 -5.27
N LEU A 110 6.43 0.48 -4.10
CA LEU A 110 5.03 0.90 -3.94
C LEU A 110 4.82 2.36 -4.33
N ASP A 111 3.58 2.70 -4.64
CA ASP A 111 3.15 4.09 -4.83
C ASP A 111 3.51 4.95 -3.60
N SER A 112 3.95 6.19 -3.80
CA SER A 112 4.37 7.09 -2.72
C SER A 112 3.26 7.31 -1.69
N ASN A 113 1.99 7.40 -2.15
CA ASN A 113 0.85 7.56 -1.25
C ASN A 113 0.59 6.30 -0.43
N LEU A 114 0.82 5.12 -1.03
CA LEU A 114 0.73 3.86 -0.31
C LEU A 114 1.85 3.73 0.74
N GLN A 115 3.09 4.14 0.42
CA GLN A 115 4.19 4.15 1.39
C GLN A 115 3.88 5.06 2.59
N LEU A 116 3.34 6.25 2.33
CA LEU A 116 2.90 7.18 3.36
C LEU A 116 1.80 6.56 4.23
N ALA A 117 0.76 6.00 3.61
CA ALA A 117 -0.32 5.34 4.34
C ALA A 117 0.20 4.19 5.22
N MET A 118 1.10 3.36 4.70
CA MET A 118 1.71 2.29 5.48
C MET A 118 2.51 2.82 6.68
N ALA A 119 3.23 3.93 6.52
CA ALA A 119 3.95 4.57 7.62
C ALA A 119 3.02 5.05 8.74
N MET A 120 1.86 5.62 8.38
CA MET A 120 0.82 6.04 9.33
C MET A 120 0.15 4.85 10.02
N LEU A 121 0.09 3.69 9.37
CA LEU A 121 -0.53 2.48 9.89
C LEU A 121 0.39 1.60 10.76
N LYS A 122 1.71 1.88 10.77
CA LYS A 122 2.68 1.19 11.63
C LYS A 122 2.29 1.12 13.12
N PRO A 123 1.86 2.20 13.79
CA PRO A 123 1.45 2.13 15.20
C PRO A 123 0.28 1.17 15.44
N TYR A 124 -0.53 0.91 14.41
CA TYR A 124 -1.68 0.01 14.46
C TYR A 124 -1.31 -1.44 14.07
N GLY A 125 -0.02 -1.77 14.02
CA GLY A 125 0.45 -3.14 13.82
C GLY A 125 0.50 -3.61 12.38
N LEU A 126 0.45 -2.70 11.40
CA LEU A 126 0.68 -3.05 10.00
C LEU A 126 2.08 -3.66 9.84
N SER A 127 2.13 -4.96 9.54
CA SER A 127 3.38 -5.68 9.30
C SER A 127 3.73 -5.68 7.82
N THR A 128 4.90 -5.17 7.47
CA THR A 128 5.49 -5.27 6.12
C THR A 128 6.05 -6.67 5.82
N SER A 129 5.99 -7.60 6.78
CA SER A 129 6.80 -8.82 6.79
C SER A 129 6.06 -10.08 6.31
N GLN A 130 4.86 -9.98 5.75
CA GLN A 130 4.07 -11.17 5.37
C GLN A 130 4.45 -11.81 4.02
N ILE A 131 5.51 -11.38 3.34
CA ILE A 131 6.08 -12.18 2.23
C ILE A 131 7.05 -13.22 2.81
N ARG A 132 6.50 -14.24 3.48
CA ARG A 132 7.28 -15.45 3.78
C ARG A 132 7.33 -16.28 2.49
N ILE A 133 8.41 -16.17 1.73
CA ILE A 133 8.74 -17.14 0.69
C ILE A 133 9.02 -18.47 1.41
N VAL A 134 8.11 -19.43 1.27
CA VAL A 134 8.38 -20.81 1.71
C VAL A 134 9.44 -21.35 0.75
N ARG A 135 10.68 -21.48 1.23
CA ARG A 135 11.71 -22.28 0.56
C ARG A 135 11.31 -23.74 0.71
N GLY A 136 11.37 -24.48 -0.39
CA GLY A 136 11.00 -25.90 -0.49
C GLY A 136 11.85 -26.83 0.38
#